data_AF-A0A1X2YR96-F1
#
_entry.id   AF-A0A1X2YR96-F1
#
_cell.length_a   1.000
_cell.length_b   1.000
_cell.length_c   1.000
_cell.angle_alpha   90.00
_cell.angle_beta   90.00
_cell.angle_gamma   90.00
#
_symmetry.space_group_name_H-M   'P 1'
#
loop_
_entity.id
_entity.type
_entity.pdbx_description
1 polymer ?
#
loop_
_entity_poly.entity_id
_entity_poly.type
_entity_poly.pdbx_seq_one_letter_code
_entity_poly.pdbx_strand_id
1 'polypeptide(L)'
;MGNISLRNLRIQAGKTQAETAEVLDVSTSTYKRWEKNPLEMPHGMWLETVQYLEMSAQIRKKTKMATDYGHSEVVFDEPMTDEEEERNRASYTVPIPDSLTNSFEPSQPITDKQFLDWEIRHIEPYPGYAEEYAAWQDAWEEIDRAQAEADGNPYNYVDNMKLQPEFDPQTGEPIDYEEPVVFQNAETNKVEVHLPDEDAVKADAEARGEDTSITGDEEE
;
A
#
# COMPACT_ATOMS: atom_id res chain seq x y z
N MET A 1 15.03 44.83 -15.86
CA MET A 1 14.42 43.69 -15.13
C MET A 1 12.91 43.90 -15.17
N GLY A 2 12.14 42.96 -15.71
CA GLY A 2 10.69 43.11 -15.81
C GLY A 2 10.09 43.24 -14.40
N ASN A 3 9.26 44.25 -14.18
CA ASN A 3 8.70 44.53 -12.86
C ASN A 3 7.70 43.39 -12.52
N ILE A 4 8.05 42.54 -11.55
CA ILE A 4 7.21 41.41 -11.16
C ILE A 4 5.93 41.95 -10.52
N SER A 5 4.77 41.57 -11.07
CA SER A 5 3.47 41.99 -10.56
C SER A 5 2.90 40.96 -9.59
N LEU A 6 2.81 41.32 -8.31
CA LEU A 6 2.20 40.53 -7.23
C LEU A 6 0.78 40.06 -7.58
N ARG A 7 -0.01 40.95 -8.17
CA ARG A 7 -1.38 40.63 -8.59
C ARG A 7 -1.41 39.50 -9.63
N ASN A 8 -0.49 39.52 -10.59
CA ASN A 8 -0.44 38.51 -11.65
C ASN A 8 0.01 37.16 -11.08
N LEU A 9 1.04 37.16 -10.23
CA LEU A 9 1.49 35.96 -9.53
C LEU A 9 0.38 35.34 -8.69
N ARG A 10 -0.37 36.16 -7.95
CA ARG A 10 -1.51 35.68 -7.15
C ARG A 10 -2.60 35.03 -8.01
N ILE A 11 -2.94 35.65 -9.14
CA ILE A 11 -3.94 35.08 -10.08
C ILE A 11 -3.45 33.76 -10.67
N GLN A 12 -2.16 33.65 -11.02
CA GLN A 12 -1.55 32.41 -11.52
C GLN A 12 -1.60 31.30 -10.45
N ALA A 13 -1.28 31.65 -9.21
CA ALA A 13 -1.39 30.78 -8.04
C ALA A 13 -2.84 30.39 -7.70
N GLY A 14 -3.85 31.07 -8.26
CA GLY A 14 -5.25 30.81 -7.98
C GLY A 14 -5.69 31.23 -6.57
N LYS A 15 -4.94 32.14 -5.93
CA LYS A 15 -5.22 32.60 -4.56
C LYS A 15 -6.03 33.89 -4.55
N THR A 16 -6.81 34.09 -3.49
CA THR A 16 -7.51 35.34 -3.20
C THR A 16 -6.61 36.31 -2.42
N GLN A 17 -6.99 37.59 -2.39
CA GLN A 17 -6.26 38.58 -1.59
C GLN A 17 -6.35 38.29 -0.09
N ALA A 18 -7.45 37.69 0.38
CA ALA A 18 -7.64 37.33 1.78
C ALA A 18 -6.72 36.18 2.18
N GLU A 19 -6.69 35.08 1.41
CA GLU A 19 -5.81 33.94 1.68
C GLU A 19 -4.32 34.33 1.65
N THR A 20 -3.92 35.20 0.72
CA THR A 20 -2.51 35.63 0.65
C THR A 20 -2.14 36.52 1.84
N ALA A 21 -3.07 37.35 2.30
CA ALA A 21 -2.85 38.20 3.47
C ALA A 21 -2.79 37.38 4.77
N GLU A 22 -3.62 36.35 4.88
CA GLU A 22 -3.61 35.39 6.00
C GLU A 22 -2.29 34.63 6.11
N VAL A 23 -1.76 34.11 4.99
CA VAL A 23 -0.46 33.40 4.97
C VAL A 23 0.70 34.31 5.38
N LEU A 24 0.62 35.59 5.06
CA LEU A 24 1.65 36.58 5.38
C LEU A 24 1.44 37.24 6.75
N ASP A 25 0.42 36.83 7.51
CA ASP A 25 0.01 37.42 8.78
C ASP A 25 -0.19 38.95 8.73
N VAL A 26 -0.86 39.42 7.67
CA VAL A 26 -1.20 40.84 7.48
C VAL A 26 -2.68 41.05 7.19
N SER A 27 -3.16 42.27 7.40
CA SER A 27 -4.52 42.62 6.97
C SER A 27 -4.66 42.55 5.44
N THR A 28 -5.84 42.14 4.95
CA THR A 28 -6.19 42.17 3.52
C THR A 28 -5.99 43.58 2.92
N SER A 29 -6.22 44.62 3.71
CA SER A 29 -6.05 46.01 3.28
C SER A 29 -4.58 46.40 3.05
N THR A 30 -3.68 45.85 3.87
CA THR A 30 -2.22 45.97 3.72
C THR A 30 -1.77 45.29 2.45
N TYR A 31 -2.14 44.02 2.27
CA TYR A 31 -1.77 43.26 1.07
C TYR A 31 -2.32 43.90 -0.22
N LYS A 32 -3.57 44.39 -0.20
CA LYS A 32 -4.17 45.12 -1.33
C LYS A 32 -3.41 46.40 -1.69
N ARG A 33 -2.77 47.05 -0.72
CA ARG A 33 -1.93 48.24 -0.97
C ARG A 33 -0.62 47.82 -1.64
N TRP A 34 0.01 46.76 -1.14
CA TRP A 34 1.22 46.20 -1.71
C TRP A 34 1.05 45.70 -3.16
N GLU A 35 -0.11 45.12 -3.51
CA GLU A 35 -0.38 44.76 -4.92
C GLU A 35 -0.44 45.98 -5.86
N LYS A 36 -0.80 47.17 -5.35
CA LYS A 36 -0.83 48.41 -6.13
C LYS A 36 0.53 49.08 -6.18
N ASN A 37 1.26 49.06 -5.07
CA ASN A 37 2.59 49.65 -4.94
C ASN A 37 3.53 48.67 -4.20
N PRO A 38 4.20 47.77 -4.91
CA PRO A 38 5.10 46.77 -4.31
C PRO A 38 6.29 47.40 -3.56
N LEU A 39 6.65 48.65 -3.85
CA LEU A 39 7.74 49.37 -3.19
C LEU A 39 7.43 49.72 -1.72
N GLU A 40 6.16 49.70 -1.32
CA GLU A 40 5.76 49.89 0.08
C GLU A 40 5.90 48.62 0.93
N MET A 41 6.18 47.48 0.29
CA MET A 41 6.38 46.23 1.00
C MET A 41 7.81 46.15 1.55
N PRO A 42 8.01 45.77 2.82
CA PRO A 42 9.33 45.44 3.34
C PRO A 42 9.99 44.35 2.48
N HIS A 43 11.29 44.49 2.21
CA HIS A 43 12.00 43.59 1.29
C HIS A 43 11.92 42.11 1.68
N GLY A 44 11.97 41.79 2.98
CA GLY A 44 11.81 40.41 3.46
C GLY A 44 10.42 39.84 3.15
N MET A 45 9.37 40.62 3.43
CA MET A 45 7.99 40.27 3.08
C MET A 45 7.80 40.10 1.57
N TRP A 46 8.53 40.90 0.77
CA TRP A 46 8.49 40.76 -0.67
C TRP A 46 9.01 39.39 -1.10
N LEU A 47 10.23 39.02 -0.71
CA LEU A 47 10.81 37.72 -1.06
C LEU A 47 9.90 36.54 -0.68
N GLU A 48 9.36 36.56 0.54
CA GLU A 48 8.44 35.52 1.03
C GLU A 48 7.16 35.45 0.19
N THR A 49 6.58 36.61 -0.15
CA THR A 49 5.38 36.69 -0.99
C THR A 49 5.66 36.19 -2.41
N VAL A 50 6.80 36.56 -3.03
CA VAL A 50 7.20 36.02 -4.35
C VAL A 50 7.20 34.50 -4.27
N GLN A 51 7.96 33.97 -3.30
CA GLN A 51 8.29 32.56 -3.21
C GLN A 51 7.04 31.72 -3.00
N TYR A 52 6.18 32.15 -2.07
CA TYR A 52 4.89 31.50 -1.82
C TYR A 52 4.01 31.45 -3.07
N LEU A 53 3.87 32.58 -3.78
CA LEU A 53 3.00 32.66 -4.95
C LEU A 53 3.56 31.88 -6.14
N GLU A 54 4.87 31.93 -6.38
CA GLU A 54 5.53 31.17 -7.44
C GLU A 54 5.41 29.66 -7.19
N MET A 55 5.69 29.21 -5.96
CA MET A 55 5.57 27.81 -5.59
C MET A 55 4.13 27.31 -5.70
N SER A 56 3.16 28.12 -5.24
CA SER A 56 1.73 27.81 -5.38
C SER A 56 1.29 27.71 -6.85
N ALA A 57 1.78 28.61 -7.71
CA ALA A 57 1.50 28.57 -9.14
C ALA A 57 2.09 27.32 -9.82
N GLN A 58 3.31 26.92 -9.43
CA GLN A 58 3.95 25.71 -9.94
C GLN A 58 3.20 24.44 -9.51
N ILE A 59 2.83 24.33 -8.23
CA ILE A 59 2.05 23.20 -7.72
C ILE A 59 0.74 23.08 -8.50
N ARG A 60 0.00 24.18 -8.64
CA ARG A 60 -1.26 24.20 -9.40
C ARG A 60 -1.07 23.78 -10.85
N LYS A 61 0.01 24.21 -11.51
CA LYS A 61 0.34 23.77 -12.87
C LYS A 61 0.62 22.27 -12.92
N LYS A 62 1.42 21.74 -11.98
CA LYS A 62 1.70 20.30 -11.89
C LYS A 62 0.43 19.49 -11.63
N THR A 63 -0.41 19.89 -10.69
CA THR A 63 -1.68 19.22 -10.39
C THR A 63 -2.61 19.21 -11.60
N LYS A 64 -2.72 20.33 -12.34
CA LYS A 64 -3.53 20.38 -13.56
C LYS A 64 -2.98 19.51 -14.69
N MET A 65 -1.66 19.32 -14.76
CA MET A 65 -1.03 18.41 -15.73
C MET A 65 -1.18 16.94 -15.31
N ALA A 66 -1.19 16.65 -14.01
CA ALA A 66 -1.36 15.29 -13.48
C ALA A 66 -2.80 14.75 -13.62
N THR A 67 -3.80 15.62 -13.76
CA THR A 67 -5.20 15.20 -13.99
C THR A 67 -5.50 14.79 -15.43
N ASP A 68 -4.57 14.97 -16.36
CA ASP A 68 -4.67 14.39 -17.70
C ASP A 68 -4.19 12.93 -17.63
N TYR A 69 -5.01 12.08 -17.01
CA TYR A 69 -4.87 10.65 -17.14
C TYR A 69 -5.22 10.32 -18.59
N GLY A 70 -4.19 10.10 -19.41
CA GLY A 70 -4.35 9.74 -20.81
C GLY A 70 -5.41 8.65 -20.95
N HIS A 71 -6.32 8.80 -21.89
CA HIS A 71 -7.36 7.80 -22.12
C HIS A 71 -6.69 6.49 -22.53
N SER A 72 -6.73 5.49 -21.65
CA SER A 72 -6.39 4.12 -21.98
C SER A 72 -7.54 3.53 -22.78
N GLU A 73 -7.26 3.01 -23.97
CA GLU A 73 -8.23 2.22 -24.72
C GLU A 73 -8.58 0.98 -23.87
N VAL A 74 -9.86 0.86 -23.51
CA VAL A 74 -10.35 -0.31 -22.79
C VAL A 74 -10.42 -1.44 -23.81
N VAL A 75 -9.45 -2.35 -23.75
CA VAL A 75 -9.49 -3.60 -24.51
C VAL A 75 -10.45 -4.54 -23.77
N PHE A 76 -11.46 -5.03 -24.48
CA PHE A 76 -12.32 -6.09 -23.96
C PHE A 76 -11.58 -7.42 -24.13
N ASP A 77 -11.13 -8.01 -23.03
CA ASP A 77 -10.66 -9.38 -23.04
C ASP A 77 -11.88 -10.29 -23.01
N GLU A 78 -12.09 -11.04 -24.10
CA GLU A 78 -13.16 -12.02 -24.18
C GLU A 78 -12.99 -13.06 -23.08
N PRO A 79 -14.07 -13.46 -22.37
CA PRO A 79 -13.98 -14.52 -21.39
C PRO A 79 -13.48 -15.79 -22.07
N MET A 80 -12.61 -16.51 -21.37
CA MET A 80 -12.04 -17.76 -21.86
C MET A 80 -13.14 -18.74 -22.27
N THR A 81 -12.99 -19.38 -23.42
CA THR A 81 -13.95 -20.39 -23.87
C THR A 81 -13.72 -21.71 -23.16
N ASP A 82 -14.77 -22.55 -23.05
CA ASP A 82 -14.67 -23.89 -22.44
C ASP A 82 -13.51 -24.74 -23.02
N GLU A 83 -13.25 -24.62 -24.33
CA GLU A 83 -12.15 -25.31 -25.02
C GLU A 83 -10.75 -24.79 -24.62
N GLU A 84 -10.64 -23.49 -24.33
CA GLU A 84 -9.40 -22.88 -23.83
C GLU A 84 -9.17 -23.21 -22.35
N GLU A 85 -10.25 -23.27 -21.56
CA GLU A 85 -10.18 -23.75 -20.17
C GLU A 85 -9.69 -25.20 -20.10
N GLU A 86 -10.23 -26.08 -20.94
CA GLU A 86 -9.81 -27.48 -21.00
C GLU A 86 -8.36 -27.62 -21.46
N ARG A 87 -7.93 -26.79 -22.42
CA ARG A 87 -6.52 -26.73 -22.86
C ARG A 87 -5.59 -26.24 -21.76
N ASN A 88 -6.01 -25.24 -20.98
CA ASN A 88 -5.23 -24.74 -19.85
C ASN A 88 -5.15 -25.79 -18.74
N ARG A 89 -6.26 -26.46 -18.40
CA ARG A 89 -6.27 -27.58 -17.45
C ARG A 89 -5.36 -28.72 -17.92
N ALA A 90 -5.35 -29.02 -19.21
CA ALA A 90 -4.49 -30.04 -19.80
C ALA A 90 -3.01 -29.63 -19.92
N SER A 91 -2.68 -28.35 -19.69
CA SER A 91 -1.29 -27.87 -19.70
C SER A 91 -0.58 -28.13 -18.36
N TYR A 92 -1.33 -28.35 -17.29
CA TYR A 92 -0.78 -28.83 -16.02
C TYR A 92 -0.27 -30.26 -16.16
N THR A 93 0.95 -30.46 -15.67
CA THR A 93 1.60 -31.78 -15.56
C THR A 93 1.09 -32.55 -14.34
N VAL A 94 0.63 -31.83 -13.31
CA VAL A 94 -0.03 -32.39 -12.12
C VAL A 94 -1.53 -32.56 -12.35
N PRO A 95 -2.14 -33.68 -11.92
CA PRO A 95 -3.58 -33.89 -12.06
C PRO A 95 -4.37 -32.90 -11.21
N ILE A 96 -5.18 -32.06 -11.86
CA ILE A 96 -6.13 -31.17 -11.21
C ILE A 96 -7.42 -31.94 -10.87
N PRO A 97 -7.91 -31.93 -9.63
CA PRO A 97 -9.19 -32.54 -9.27
C PRO A 97 -10.35 -31.96 -10.09
N ASP A 98 -11.27 -32.82 -10.54
CA ASP A 98 -12.47 -32.39 -11.28
C ASP A 98 -13.39 -31.48 -10.43
N SER A 99 -13.32 -31.60 -9.10
CA SER A 99 -14.06 -30.76 -8.16
C SER A 99 -13.49 -29.36 -7.98
N LEU A 100 -12.25 -29.12 -8.42
CA LEU A 100 -11.62 -27.80 -8.31
C LEU A 100 -11.87 -27.02 -9.59
N THR A 101 -12.79 -26.05 -9.53
CA THR A 101 -13.18 -25.21 -10.65
C THR A 101 -12.20 -24.04 -10.84
N ASN A 102 -12.05 -23.57 -12.08
CA ASN A 102 -11.22 -22.39 -12.41
C ASN A 102 -11.76 -21.10 -11.81
N SER A 103 -13.08 -21.03 -11.62
CA SER A 103 -13.76 -19.93 -10.93
C SER A 103 -14.31 -20.42 -9.59
N PHE A 104 -14.25 -19.58 -8.56
CA PHE A 104 -14.84 -19.90 -7.27
C PHE A 104 -16.38 -19.96 -7.38
N GLU A 105 -16.95 -21.12 -7.10
CA GLU A 105 -18.40 -21.32 -7.01
C GLU A 105 -18.81 -21.40 -5.54
N PRO A 106 -19.43 -20.34 -4.97
CA PRO A 106 -19.82 -20.34 -3.57
C PRO A 106 -20.91 -21.39 -3.28
N SER A 107 -20.88 -22.00 -2.09
CA SER A 107 -21.85 -23.04 -1.72
C SER A 107 -23.30 -22.53 -1.66
N GLN A 108 -23.47 -21.23 -1.40
CA GLN A 108 -24.77 -20.56 -1.39
C GLN A 108 -24.85 -19.48 -2.48
N PRO A 109 -26.02 -19.30 -3.11
CA PRO A 109 -26.19 -18.24 -4.10
C PRO A 109 -26.05 -16.87 -3.44
N ILE A 110 -25.06 -16.11 -3.89
CA ILE A 110 -24.84 -14.73 -3.48
C ILE A 110 -25.48 -13.76 -4.49
N THR A 111 -25.96 -12.62 -4.01
CA THR A 111 -26.39 -11.54 -4.90
C THR A 111 -25.20 -10.66 -5.30
N ASP A 112 -25.27 -10.01 -6.47
CA ASP A 112 -24.22 -9.09 -6.96
C ASP A 112 -23.83 -8.03 -5.92
N LYS A 113 -24.82 -7.55 -5.15
CA LYS A 113 -24.56 -6.58 -4.08
C LYS A 113 -23.73 -7.16 -2.95
N GLN A 114 -24.01 -8.40 -2.54
CA GLN A 114 -23.24 -9.06 -1.49
C GLN A 114 -21.82 -9.40 -1.96
N PHE A 115 -21.66 -9.78 -3.24
CA PHE A 115 -20.35 -9.96 -3.86
C PHE A 115 -19.55 -8.65 -3.88
N LEU A 116 -20.17 -7.53 -4.27
CA LEU A 116 -19.52 -6.21 -4.24
C LEU A 116 -19.19 -5.74 -2.81
N ASP A 117 -20.08 -5.97 -1.84
CA ASP A 117 -19.81 -5.65 -0.44
C ASP A 117 -18.65 -6.52 0.12
N TRP A 118 -18.48 -7.75 -0.37
CA TRP A 118 -17.30 -8.58 -0.08
C TRP A 118 -16.03 -8.01 -0.72
N GLU A 119 -16.02 -7.77 -2.04
CA GLU A 119 -14.81 -7.29 -2.74
C GLU A 119 -14.33 -5.91 -2.27
N ILE A 120 -15.27 -5.01 -1.95
CA ILE A 120 -14.93 -3.61 -1.63
C ILE A 120 -14.73 -3.40 -0.13
N ARG A 121 -15.45 -4.14 0.71
CA ARG A 121 -15.51 -3.89 2.17
C ARG A 121 -15.17 -5.11 3.01
N HIS A 122 -14.88 -6.25 2.40
CA HIS A 122 -14.64 -7.53 3.07
C HIS A 122 -15.78 -7.90 4.03
N ILE A 123 -17.02 -7.58 3.66
CA ILE A 123 -18.21 -7.99 4.40
C ILE A 123 -18.64 -9.34 3.83
N GLU A 124 -18.60 -10.38 4.65
CA GLU A 124 -18.98 -11.73 4.23
C GLU A 124 -20.44 -11.78 3.72
N PRO A 125 -20.69 -12.34 2.53
CA PRO A 125 -22.04 -12.55 2.00
C PRO A 125 -22.90 -13.42 2.92
N TYR A 126 -22.28 -14.45 3.51
CA TYR A 126 -22.83 -15.34 4.53
C TYR A 126 -21.68 -15.88 5.40
N PRO A 127 -21.97 -16.31 6.65
CA PRO A 127 -20.95 -16.85 7.55
C PRO A 127 -20.25 -18.07 6.94
N GLY A 128 -18.91 -18.03 6.89
CA GLY A 128 -18.10 -19.10 6.33
C GLY A 128 -17.75 -18.95 4.84
N TYR A 129 -18.25 -17.90 4.18
CA TYR A 129 -17.86 -17.59 2.79
C TYR A 129 -16.35 -17.38 2.64
N ALA A 130 -15.72 -16.68 3.59
CA ALA A 130 -14.28 -16.43 3.56
C ALA A 130 -13.47 -17.73 3.73
N GLU A 131 -13.95 -18.67 4.56
CA GLU A 131 -13.32 -19.97 4.76
C GLU A 131 -13.44 -20.84 3.51
N GLU A 132 -14.61 -20.86 2.86
CA GLU A 132 -14.80 -21.57 1.59
C GLU A 132 -13.91 -21.00 0.48
N TYR A 133 -13.83 -19.67 0.39
CA TYR A 133 -12.97 -18.98 -0.56
C TYR A 133 -11.49 -19.30 -0.31
N ALA A 134 -11.04 -19.24 0.94
CA ALA A 134 -9.67 -19.59 1.33
C ALA A 134 -9.37 -21.06 1.01
N ALA A 135 -10.26 -22.00 1.33
CA ALA A 135 -10.07 -23.41 1.01
C ALA A 135 -9.96 -23.67 -0.50
N TRP A 136 -10.71 -22.93 -1.32
CA TRP A 136 -10.59 -22.99 -2.78
C TRP A 136 -9.25 -22.43 -3.26
N GLN A 137 -8.76 -21.33 -2.67
CA GLN A 137 -7.44 -20.78 -2.97
C GLN A 137 -6.32 -21.75 -2.55
N ASP A 138 -6.38 -22.27 -1.33
CA ASP A 138 -5.39 -23.22 -0.79
C ASP A 138 -5.27 -24.47 -1.66
N ALA A 139 -6.40 -24.97 -2.19
CA ALA A 139 -6.41 -26.12 -3.09
C ALA A 139 -5.73 -25.83 -4.45
N TRP A 140 -5.92 -24.63 -5.00
CA TRP A 140 -5.18 -24.19 -6.20
C TRP A 140 -3.70 -23.98 -5.90
N GLU A 141 -3.35 -23.39 -4.75
CA GLU A 141 -1.97 -23.20 -4.33
C GLU A 141 -1.23 -24.54 -4.13
N GLU A 142 -1.91 -25.57 -3.63
CA GLU A 142 -1.34 -26.92 -3.53
C GLU A 142 -0.99 -27.51 -4.90
N ILE A 143 -1.85 -27.32 -5.89
CA ILE A 143 -1.63 -27.78 -7.27
C ILE A 143 -0.52 -26.99 -7.93
N ASP A 144 -0.52 -25.66 -7.80
CA ASP A 144 0.50 -24.79 -8.38
C ASP A 144 1.87 -25.10 -7.80
N ARG A 145 1.94 -25.42 -6.51
CA ARG A 145 3.16 -25.90 -5.85
C ARG A 145 3.62 -27.24 -6.41
N ALA A 146 2.71 -28.21 -6.53
CA ALA A 146 3.05 -29.50 -7.10
C ALA A 146 3.50 -29.37 -8.56
N GLN A 147 2.89 -28.47 -9.33
CA GLN A 147 3.27 -28.15 -10.71
C GLN A 147 4.66 -27.52 -10.76
N ALA A 148 4.94 -26.56 -9.90
CA ALA A 148 6.23 -25.89 -9.81
C ALA A 148 7.35 -26.86 -9.40
N GLU A 149 7.07 -27.80 -8.51
CA GLU A 149 8.01 -28.89 -8.16
C GLU A 149 8.23 -29.83 -9.36
N ALA A 150 7.17 -30.20 -10.09
CA ALA A 150 7.26 -31.03 -11.29
C ALA A 150 8.04 -30.35 -12.43
N ASP A 151 7.90 -29.03 -12.57
CA ASP A 151 8.61 -28.20 -13.55
C ASP A 151 10.03 -27.83 -13.10
N GLY A 152 10.44 -28.23 -11.90
CA GLY A 152 11.79 -28.04 -11.36
C GLY A 152 12.09 -26.64 -10.83
N ASN A 153 11.06 -25.85 -10.52
CA ASN A 153 11.17 -24.49 -9.98
C ASN A 153 10.41 -24.39 -8.64
N PRO A 154 10.96 -24.93 -7.54
CA PRO A 154 10.27 -24.93 -6.25
C PRO A 154 10.06 -23.49 -5.75
N TYR A 155 8.81 -23.11 -5.49
CA TYR A 155 8.51 -21.85 -4.81
C TYR A 155 8.90 -21.96 -3.33
N ASN A 156 9.77 -21.05 -2.88
CA ASN A 156 9.97 -20.82 -1.45
C ASN A 156 8.86 -19.89 -0.95
N TYR A 157 7.76 -20.48 -0.49
CA TYR A 157 6.75 -19.70 0.21
C TYR A 157 7.20 -19.45 1.65
N VAL A 158 7.32 -18.18 1.98
CA VAL A 158 7.28 -17.74 3.37
C VAL A 158 5.80 -17.60 3.67
N ASP A 159 5.31 -18.36 4.65
CA ASP A 159 3.96 -18.16 5.19
C ASP A 159 3.79 -16.67 5.47
N ASN A 160 2.63 -16.11 5.17
CA ASN A 160 2.38 -14.68 5.31
C ASN A 160 2.43 -14.34 6.80
N MET A 161 3.65 -14.14 7.33
CA MET A 161 3.91 -13.78 8.71
C MET A 161 2.99 -12.61 8.99
N LYS A 162 1.97 -12.84 9.82
CA LYS A 162 1.17 -11.79 10.40
C LYS A 162 2.12 -11.05 11.33
N LEU A 163 2.96 -10.19 10.74
CA LEU A 163 3.77 -9.21 11.44
C LEU A 163 2.77 -8.22 12.00
N GLN A 164 2.10 -8.62 13.09
CA GLN A 164 1.44 -7.66 13.93
C GLN A 164 2.56 -6.74 14.42
N PRO A 165 2.42 -5.41 14.27
CA PRO A 165 3.41 -4.50 14.80
C PRO A 165 3.52 -4.78 16.30
N GLU A 166 4.72 -5.15 16.75
CA GLU A 166 5.00 -5.26 18.16
C GLU A 166 5.01 -3.85 18.74
N PHE A 167 4.40 -3.67 19.91
CA PHE A 167 4.34 -2.37 20.59
C PHE A 167 5.27 -2.39 21.79
N ASP A 168 6.04 -1.33 21.97
CA ASP A 168 6.90 -1.19 23.15
C ASP A 168 6.01 -1.12 24.42
N PRO A 169 6.16 -2.04 25.39
CA PRO A 169 5.35 -2.08 26.59
C PRO A 169 5.50 -0.86 27.51
N GLN A 170 6.53 -0.03 27.33
CA GLN A 170 6.74 1.20 28.09
C GLN A 170 6.14 2.44 27.44
N THR A 171 6.17 2.53 26.11
CA THR A 171 5.77 3.74 25.36
C THR A 171 4.47 3.56 24.59
N GLY A 172 4.07 2.33 24.27
CA GLY A 172 2.88 2.01 23.48
C GLY A 172 3.00 2.41 22.01
N GLU A 173 4.19 2.75 21.54
CA GLU A 173 4.47 3.04 20.13
C GLU A 173 4.82 1.74 19.38
N PRO A 174 4.47 1.62 18.08
CA PRO A 174 4.94 0.51 17.25
C PRO A 174 6.46 0.49 17.21
N ILE A 175 7.06 -0.68 17.43
CA ILE A 175 8.50 -0.90 17.31
C ILE A 175 8.82 -0.94 15.81
N ASP A 176 9.60 0.03 15.35
CA ASP A 176 10.10 0.09 13.97
C ASP A 176 11.44 -0.64 13.91
N TYR A 177 11.43 -1.87 13.42
CA TYR A 177 12.66 -2.64 13.19
C TYR A 177 13.31 -2.14 11.89
N GLU A 178 14.58 -1.69 11.95
CA GLU A 178 15.34 -1.38 10.72
C GLU A 178 15.42 -2.64 9.83
N GLU A 179 15.19 -2.44 8.52
CA GLU A 179 14.94 -3.43 7.44
C GLU A 179 15.23 -4.92 7.77
N PRO A 180 14.21 -5.80 7.77
CA PRO A 180 14.42 -7.23 8.01
C PRO A 180 15.24 -7.87 6.89
N VAL A 181 16.21 -8.73 7.25
CA VAL A 181 17.04 -9.47 6.29
C VAL A 181 16.51 -10.90 6.17
N VAL A 182 16.06 -11.26 4.97
CA VAL A 182 15.58 -12.62 4.65
C VAL A 182 16.76 -13.50 4.23
N PHE A 183 16.98 -14.62 4.93
CA PHE A 183 18.02 -15.60 4.64
C PHE A 183 17.41 -16.96 4.27
N GLN A 184 17.93 -17.61 3.23
CA GLN A 184 17.56 -18.99 2.89
C GLN A 184 18.66 -19.94 3.36
N ASN A 185 18.32 -20.82 4.30
CA ASN A 185 19.25 -21.82 4.83
C ASN A 185 19.44 -22.94 3.80
N ALA A 186 20.67 -23.07 3.28
CA ALA A 186 21.01 -24.01 2.21
C ALA A 186 20.94 -25.50 2.63
N GLU A 187 20.93 -25.81 3.93
CA GLU A 187 20.89 -27.20 4.42
C GLU A 187 19.47 -27.68 4.74
N THR A 188 18.59 -26.78 5.20
CA THR A 188 17.22 -27.11 5.59
C THR A 188 16.17 -26.66 4.57
N ASN A 189 16.60 -25.85 3.59
CA ASN A 189 15.75 -25.18 2.61
C ASN A 189 14.65 -24.29 3.24
N LYS A 190 14.81 -23.91 4.52
CA LYS A 190 13.92 -23.01 5.24
C LYS A 190 14.38 -21.57 5.06
N VAL A 191 13.40 -20.67 4.97
CA VAL A 191 13.64 -19.22 4.95
C VAL A 191 13.52 -18.71 6.38
N GLU A 192 14.59 -18.08 6.87
CA GLU A 192 14.69 -17.48 8.20
C GLU A 192 14.80 -15.96 8.03
N VAL A 193 14.00 -15.21 8.79
CA VAL A 193 14.05 -13.73 8.80
C VAL A 193 14.83 -13.33 10.03
N HIS A 194 16.00 -12.72 9.84
CA HIS A 194 16.82 -12.22 10.94
C HIS A 194 16.52 -10.73 11.15
N LEU A 195 16.05 -10.40 12.36
CA LEU A 195 15.97 -9.03 12.84
C LEU A 195 17.31 -8.65 13.48
N PRO A 196 17.98 -7.56 13.06
CA PRO A 196 19.35 -7.24 13.47
C PRO A 196 19.53 -7.03 15.00
N ASP A 197 18.45 -6.69 15.71
CA ASP A 197 18.48 -6.47 17.16
C ASP A 197 17.98 -7.67 17.99
N GLU A 198 17.42 -8.72 17.39
CA GLU A 198 16.94 -9.89 18.14
C GLU A 198 18.07 -10.59 18.90
N ASP A 199 19.25 -10.70 18.27
CA ASP A 199 20.43 -11.31 18.88
C ASP A 199 21.00 -10.45 20.02
N ALA A 200 20.91 -9.12 19.90
CA ALA A 200 21.35 -8.20 20.95
C ALA A 200 20.36 -8.22 22.14
N VAL A 201 19.06 -8.27 21.87
CA VAL A 201 18.01 -8.33 22.90
C VAL A 201 18.01 -9.69 23.61
N LYS A 202 18.18 -10.81 22.89
CA LYS A 202 18.38 -12.14 23.50
C LYS A 202 19.64 -12.22 24.35
N ALA A 203 20.76 -11.67 23.87
CA ALA A 203 22.00 -11.65 24.63
C ALA A 203 21.90 -10.79 25.91
N ASP A 204 21.19 -9.66 25.86
CA ASP A 204 21.00 -8.78 27.01
C ASP A 204 19.93 -9.30 28.00
N ALA A 205 18.96 -10.11 27.54
CA ALA A 205 18.01 -10.84 28.37
C ALA A 205 18.66 -12.04 29.09
N GLU A 206 19.50 -12.83 28.39
CA GLU A 206 20.31 -13.89 29.01
C GLU A 206 21.30 -13.33 30.03
N ALA A 207 21.92 -12.18 29.76
CA ALA A 207 22.82 -11.51 30.69
C ALA A 207 22.13 -11.00 31.97
N ARG A 208 20.82 -10.75 31.92
CA ARG A 208 19.99 -10.38 33.09
C ARG A 208 19.41 -11.58 33.82
N GLY A 209 19.64 -12.80 33.33
CA GLY A 209 19.11 -14.03 33.92
C GLY A 209 17.59 -14.18 33.76
N GLU A 210 17.02 -13.52 32.75
CA GLU A 210 15.60 -13.68 32.40
C GLU A 210 15.45 -14.97 31.60
N ASP A 211 14.60 -15.88 32.09
CA ASP A 211 14.31 -17.16 31.46
C ASP A 211 13.51 -16.94 30.18
N THR A 212 14.16 -17.08 29.03
CA THR A 212 13.54 -16.99 27.70
C THR A 212 12.97 -18.33 27.23
N SER A 213 12.94 -19.36 28.08
CA SER A 213 12.28 -20.61 27.74
C SER A 213 10.76 -20.42 27.73
N ILE A 214 10.20 -20.33 26.52
CA ILE A 214 8.80 -20.69 26.28
C ILE A 214 8.71 -22.21 26.50
N THR A 215 8.35 -22.61 27.71
CA THR A 215 7.75 -23.93 27.94
C THR A 215 6.33 -23.85 27.37
N GLY A 216 6.12 -24.44 26.20
CA GLY A 216 4.77 -24.66 25.68
C GLY A 216 4.02 -25.58 26.64
N ASP A 217 2.93 -25.08 27.21
CA ASP A 217 1.92 -25.91 27.86
C ASP A 217 1.27 -26.78 26.78
N GLU A 218 1.67 -28.06 26.73
CA GLU A 218 0.81 -29.12 26.23
C GLU A 218 -0.31 -29.31 27.25
N GLU A 219 -1.47 -28.67 27.03
CA GLU A 219 -2.71 -29.09 27.69
C GLU A 219 -3.47 -30.10 26.80
N GLU A 220 -3.82 -31.19 27.47
CA GLU A 220 -4.51 -32.42 27.07
C GLU A 220 -5.95 -32.22 26.57
#